data_AF-A0A9E6EM12-F1
#
_entry.id   AF-A0A9E6EM12-F1
#
_cell.length_a   1.000
_cell.length_b   1.000
_cell.length_c   1.000
_cell.angle_alpha   90.00
_cell.angle_beta   90.00
_cell.angle_gamma   90.00
#
_symmetry.space_group_name_H-M   'P 1'
#
loop_
_entity.id
_entity.type
_entity.pdbx_description
1 polymer ?
#
loop_
_entity_poly.entity_id
_entity_poly.type
_entity_poly.pdbx_seq_one_letter_code
_entity_poly.pdbx_strand_id
1 'polypeptide(L)'
;MTDPNASSQPRTPAIPDQLIQIAHEQEGGAERVISQMEVVQNSFEEIQVLAKDCQEILTRLVPPSADLTNLIEKMESIALHADNGTYNIQGVYDLFQYQDIVRQKLEKVGHRLIDVSEYILKNLQPMAQETIFSASAGRDILDRKAQEADIVKPEADAIIAEFFSKLRASKQG
;
A
#
# COMPACT_ATOMS: atom_id res chain seq x y z
N MET A 1 51.39 26.44 2.07
CA MET A 1 50.74 25.16 2.40
C MET A 1 49.63 25.45 3.41
N THR A 2 48.38 25.28 3.00
CA THR A 2 47.22 24.87 3.82
C THR A 2 45.99 24.90 2.92
N ASP A 3 45.59 23.73 2.42
CA ASP A 3 44.27 23.47 1.85
C ASP A 3 43.24 23.38 2.98
N PRO A 4 42.12 24.12 2.95
CA PRO A 4 40.98 23.84 3.79
C PRO A 4 40.03 22.91 3.02
N ASN A 5 40.26 21.61 3.14
CA ASN A 5 39.30 20.60 2.73
C ASN A 5 38.20 20.52 3.81
N ALA A 6 37.24 21.43 3.75
CA ALA A 6 36.03 21.37 4.55
C ALA A 6 35.08 20.36 3.89
N SER A 7 35.03 19.17 4.48
CA SER A 7 34.10 18.08 4.17
C SER A 7 32.66 18.59 4.07
N SER A 8 32.17 18.76 2.84
CA SER A 8 30.76 18.92 2.53
C SER A 8 30.05 17.59 2.76
N GLN A 9 29.69 17.31 4.02
CA GLN A 9 28.69 16.29 4.30
C GLN A 9 27.37 16.71 3.63
N PRO A 10 26.73 15.84 2.83
CA PRO A 10 25.44 16.16 2.22
C PRO A 10 24.43 16.41 3.34
N ARG A 11 23.82 17.60 3.34
CA ARG A 11 22.75 17.98 4.28
C ARG A 11 21.66 16.92 4.20
N THR A 12 21.36 16.28 5.33
CA THR A 12 20.23 15.35 5.44
C THR A 12 18.96 16.12 5.08
N PRO A 13 18.18 15.70 4.07
CA PRO A 13 16.98 16.42 3.66
C PRO A 13 16.00 16.54 4.83
N ALA A 14 15.25 17.64 4.88
CA ALA A 14 14.26 17.84 5.94
C ALA A 14 13.19 16.74 5.85
N ILE A 15 12.54 16.42 6.98
CA ILE A 15 11.50 15.37 7.04
C ILE A 15 10.44 15.52 5.93
N PRO A 16 9.94 16.73 5.58
CA PRO A 16 9.02 16.89 4.45
C PRO A 16 9.62 16.48 3.10
N ASP A 17 10.88 16.81 2.84
CA ASP A 17 11.57 16.45 1.58
C ASP A 17 11.78 14.94 1.49
N GLN A 18 12.08 14.28 2.62
CA GLN A 18 12.17 12.82 2.69
C GLN A 18 10.82 12.14 2.39
N LEU A 19 9.72 12.69 2.91
CA LEU A 19 8.37 12.17 2.64
C LEU A 19 7.98 12.34 1.17
N ILE A 20 8.31 13.47 0.55
CA ILE A 20 8.09 13.72 -0.89
C ILE A 20 8.92 12.75 -1.74
N GLN A 21 10.20 12.57 -1.38
CA GLN A 21 11.07 11.63 -2.09
C GLN A 21 10.55 10.19 -2.00
N ILE A 22 10.13 9.74 -0.81
CA ILE A 22 9.54 8.42 -0.62
C ILE A 22 8.26 8.29 -1.47
N ALA A 23 7.40 9.31 -1.51
CA ALA A 23 6.19 9.27 -2.33
C ALA A 23 6.49 9.09 -3.82
N HIS A 24 7.44 9.85 -4.39
CA HIS A 24 7.85 9.71 -5.79
C HIS A 24 8.51 8.35 -6.09
N GLU A 25 9.35 7.84 -5.19
CA GLU A 25 9.99 6.52 -5.38
C GLU A 25 8.98 5.38 -5.33
N GLN A 26 7.96 5.49 -4.46
CA GLN A 26 6.87 4.52 -4.39
C GLN A 26 5.97 4.58 -5.63
N GLU A 27 5.70 5.76 -6.18
CA GLU A 27 4.91 5.94 -7.41
C GLU A 27 5.61 5.28 -8.61
N GLY A 28 6.88 5.61 -8.86
CA GLY A 28 7.65 4.99 -9.95
C GLY A 28 7.94 3.50 -9.71
N GLY A 29 7.96 3.05 -8.46
CA GLY A 29 8.02 1.65 -8.09
C GLY A 29 6.75 0.89 -8.47
N ALA A 30 5.59 1.44 -8.14
CA ALA A 30 4.28 0.86 -8.40
C ALA A 30 3.99 0.74 -9.91
N GLU A 31 4.27 1.78 -10.69
CA GLU A 31 4.09 1.74 -12.16
C GLU A 31 4.89 0.60 -12.82
N ARG A 32 6.13 0.38 -12.37
CA ARG A 32 6.95 -0.72 -12.88
C ARG A 32 6.34 -2.08 -12.55
N VAL A 33 5.84 -2.25 -11.32
CA VAL A 33 5.21 -3.51 -10.91
C VAL A 33 3.93 -3.76 -11.73
N ILE A 34 3.09 -2.75 -11.90
CA ILE A 34 1.88 -2.82 -12.73
C ILE A 34 2.22 -3.23 -14.16
N SER A 35 3.22 -2.58 -14.79
CA SER A 35 3.64 -2.93 -16.15
C SER A 35 4.14 -4.38 -16.25
N GLN A 36 4.86 -4.89 -15.24
CA GLN A 36 5.28 -6.30 -15.22
C GLN A 36 4.08 -7.24 -15.04
N MET A 37 3.08 -6.85 -14.24
CA MET A 37 1.87 -7.65 -14.07
C MET A 37 1.08 -7.80 -15.37
N GLU A 38 0.98 -6.75 -16.18
CA GLU A 38 0.35 -6.81 -17.50
C GLU A 38 1.07 -7.80 -18.43
N VAL A 39 2.40 -7.78 -18.45
CA VAL A 39 3.20 -8.73 -19.25
C VAL A 39 2.96 -10.18 -18.81
N VAL A 40 2.93 -10.43 -17.50
CA VAL A 40 2.70 -11.79 -16.97
C VAL A 40 1.26 -12.24 -17.23
N GLN A 41 0.28 -11.35 -17.10
CA GLN A 41 -1.12 -11.64 -17.41
C GLN A 41 -1.29 -12.06 -18.88
N ASN A 42 -0.75 -11.26 -19.80
CA ASN A 42 -0.77 -11.60 -21.23
C ASN A 42 -0.09 -12.95 -21.50
N SER A 43 1.02 -13.23 -20.81
CA SER A 43 1.71 -14.51 -20.92
C SER A 43 0.85 -15.69 -20.46
N PHE A 44 0.07 -15.54 -19.38
CA PHE A 44 -0.85 -16.58 -18.92
C PHE A 44 -2.01 -16.80 -19.90
N GLU A 45 -2.56 -15.72 -20.46
CA GLU A 45 -3.60 -15.81 -21.48
C GLU A 45 -3.09 -16.55 -22.73
N GLU A 46 -1.88 -16.22 -23.20
CA GLU A 46 -1.23 -16.93 -24.31
C GLU A 46 -1.00 -18.42 -24.01
N ILE A 47 -0.55 -18.76 -22.80
CA ILE A 47 -0.36 -20.15 -22.39
C ILE A 47 -1.67 -20.93 -22.44
N GLN A 48 -2.79 -20.34 -22.02
CA GLN A 48 -4.10 -21.00 -22.08
C GLN A 48 -4.53 -21.26 -23.54
N VAL A 49 -4.36 -20.28 -24.42
CA VAL A 49 -4.65 -20.42 -25.85
C VAL A 49 -3.79 -21.51 -26.46
N LEU A 50 -2.48 -21.49 -26.23
CA LEU A 50 -1.56 -22.48 -26.77
C LEU A 50 -1.83 -23.89 -26.25
N ALA A 51 -2.18 -24.04 -24.97
CA ALA A 51 -2.54 -25.32 -24.39
C ALA A 51 -3.81 -25.88 -25.07
N LYS A 52 -4.81 -25.02 -25.30
CA LYS A 52 -6.03 -25.41 -26.00
C LYS A 52 -5.76 -25.78 -27.47
N ASP A 53 -5.04 -24.96 -28.20
CA ASP A 53 -4.73 -25.20 -29.62
C ASP A 53 -3.96 -26.51 -29.80
N CYS A 54 -3.00 -26.79 -28.92
CA CYS A 54 -2.26 -28.05 -28.95
C CYS A 54 -3.18 -29.25 -28.63
N GLN A 55 -4.15 -29.13 -27.71
CA GLN A 55 -5.13 -30.20 -27.46
C GLN A 55 -6.00 -30.46 -28.70
N GLU A 56 -6.45 -29.42 -29.38
CA GLU A 56 -7.24 -29.51 -30.62
C GLU A 56 -6.43 -30.16 -31.75
N ILE A 57 -5.15 -29.81 -31.90
CA ILE A 57 -4.25 -30.42 -32.88
C ILE A 57 -4.05 -31.91 -32.58
N LEU A 58 -3.75 -32.24 -31.31
CA LEU A 58 -3.47 -33.62 -30.90
C LEU A 58 -4.70 -34.52 -31.05
N THR A 59 -5.87 -34.05 -30.62
CA THR A 59 -7.14 -34.81 -30.76
C THR A 59 -7.52 -35.06 -32.22
N ARG A 60 -7.13 -34.18 -33.15
CA ARG A 60 -7.35 -34.37 -34.59
C ARG A 60 -6.34 -35.32 -35.25
N LEU A 61 -5.08 -35.27 -34.84
CA LEU A 61 -3.98 -35.95 -35.56
C LEU A 61 -3.58 -37.30 -34.95
N VAL A 62 -3.81 -37.49 -33.64
CA VAL A 62 -3.33 -38.66 -32.90
C VAL A 62 -4.51 -39.59 -32.59
N PRO A 63 -4.44 -40.88 -32.96
CA PRO A 63 -5.46 -41.85 -32.57
C PRO A 63 -5.63 -41.91 -31.05
N PRO A 64 -6.84 -42.17 -30.54
CA PRO A 64 -7.09 -42.30 -29.11
C PRO A 64 -6.17 -43.35 -28.48
N SER A 65 -5.45 -42.94 -27.42
CA SER A 65 -4.57 -43.80 -26.64
C SER A 65 -4.50 -43.30 -25.19
N ALA A 66 -4.03 -44.17 -24.29
CA ALA A 66 -3.82 -43.79 -22.89
C ALA A 66 -2.78 -42.67 -22.75
N ASP A 67 -1.71 -42.71 -23.56
CA ASP A 67 -0.68 -41.68 -23.56
C ASP A 67 -1.20 -40.32 -24.05
N LEU A 68 -2.07 -40.32 -25.07
CA LEU A 68 -2.74 -39.09 -25.53
C LEU A 68 -3.63 -38.51 -24.43
N THR A 69 -4.37 -39.36 -23.72
CA THR A 69 -5.25 -38.94 -22.61
C THR A 69 -4.42 -38.29 -21.50
N ASN A 70 -3.34 -38.94 -21.07
CA ASN A 70 -2.41 -38.41 -20.07
C ASN A 70 -1.77 -37.07 -20.50
N LEU A 71 -1.46 -36.91 -21.79
CA LEU A 71 -0.91 -35.66 -22.32
C LEU A 71 -1.96 -34.54 -22.29
N ILE A 72 -3.20 -34.82 -22.69
CA ILE A 72 -4.31 -33.86 -22.63
C ILE A 72 -4.54 -33.41 -21.18
N GLU A 73 -4.60 -34.33 -20.21
CA GLU A 73 -4.75 -34.01 -18.78
C GLU A 73 -3.63 -33.10 -18.27
N LYS A 74 -2.36 -33.35 -18.66
CA LYS A 74 -1.24 -32.47 -18.31
C LYS A 74 -1.40 -31.07 -18.89
N MET A 75 -1.92 -30.97 -20.11
CA MET A 75 -2.16 -29.68 -20.77
C MET A 75 -3.31 -28.91 -20.11
N GLU A 76 -4.38 -29.60 -19.70
CA GLU A 76 -5.46 -29.00 -18.91
C GLU A 76 -4.93 -28.49 -17.57
N SER A 77 -4.04 -29.25 -16.92
CA SER A 77 -3.37 -28.82 -15.69
C SER A 77 -2.52 -27.56 -15.91
N ILE A 78 -1.81 -27.44 -17.04
CA ILE A 78 -1.04 -26.24 -17.38
C ILE A 78 -1.97 -25.04 -17.57
N ALA A 79 -3.06 -25.20 -18.31
CA ALA A 79 -4.05 -24.15 -18.52
C ALA A 79 -4.67 -23.70 -17.19
N LEU A 80 -4.99 -24.63 -16.30
CA LEU A 80 -5.50 -24.34 -14.96
C LEU A 80 -4.48 -23.57 -14.11
N HIS A 81 -3.19 -23.90 -14.19
CA HIS A 81 -2.16 -23.14 -13.48
C HIS A 81 -2.00 -21.71 -14.02
N ALA A 82 -2.17 -21.51 -15.32
CA ALA A 82 -2.19 -20.17 -15.91
C ALA A 82 -3.41 -19.37 -15.44
N ASP A 83 -4.60 -19.99 -15.36
CA ASP A 83 -5.83 -19.36 -14.86
C ASP A 83 -5.69 -18.93 -13.38
N ASN A 84 -5.16 -19.82 -12.54
CA ASN A 84 -4.81 -19.49 -11.16
C ASN A 84 -3.79 -18.34 -11.07
N GLY A 85 -2.84 -18.29 -12.00
CA GLY A 85 -1.88 -17.21 -12.15
C GLY A 85 -2.56 -15.87 -12.41
N THR A 86 -3.50 -15.83 -13.35
CA THR A 86 -4.32 -14.65 -13.66
C THR A 86 -5.15 -14.20 -12.46
N TYR A 87 -5.78 -15.13 -11.74
CA TYR A 87 -6.52 -14.80 -10.51
C TYR A 87 -5.61 -14.15 -9.44
N ASN A 88 -4.39 -14.67 -9.26
CA ASN A 88 -3.45 -14.09 -8.31
C ASN A 88 -3.00 -12.68 -8.71
N ILE A 89 -2.78 -12.43 -10.02
CA ILE A 89 -2.47 -11.09 -10.53
C ILE A 89 -3.61 -10.13 -10.22
N GLN A 90 -4.86 -10.54 -10.39
CA GLN A 90 -6.02 -9.73 -10.02
C GLN A 90 -6.00 -9.36 -8.53
N GLY A 91 -5.70 -10.32 -7.66
CA GLY A 91 -5.56 -10.04 -6.23
C GLY A 91 -4.45 -9.03 -5.90
N VAL A 92 -3.36 -9.02 -6.69
CA VAL A 92 -2.30 -8.01 -6.54
C VAL A 92 -2.77 -6.63 -7.00
N TYR A 93 -3.57 -6.53 -8.08
CA TYR A 93 -4.15 -5.24 -8.51
C TYR A 93 -5.03 -4.64 -7.40
N ASP A 94 -5.83 -5.45 -6.72
CA ASP A 94 -6.67 -5.00 -5.60
C ASP A 94 -5.84 -4.44 -4.44
N LEU A 95 -4.66 -5.03 -4.16
CA LEU A 95 -3.73 -4.53 -3.14
C LEU A 95 -3.15 -3.16 -3.52
N PHE A 96 -2.78 -2.96 -4.78
CA PHE A 96 -2.33 -1.64 -5.27
C PHE A 96 -3.44 -0.59 -5.17
N GLN A 97 -4.68 -0.96 -5.49
CA GLN A 97 -5.83 -0.06 -5.34
C GLN A 97 -6.05 0.31 -3.87
N TYR A 98 -5.94 -0.66 -2.95
CA TYR A 98 -6.01 -0.39 -1.52
C TYR A 98 -4.87 0.53 -1.04
N GLN A 99 -3.65 0.36 -1.55
CA GLN A 99 -2.51 1.22 -1.24
C GLN A 99 -2.79 2.68 -1.61
N ASP A 100 -3.42 2.95 -2.76
CA ASP A 100 -3.79 4.31 -3.14
C ASP A 100 -4.84 4.91 -2.19
N ILE A 101 -5.84 4.13 -1.79
CA ILE A 101 -6.84 4.57 -0.78
C ILE A 101 -6.16 4.92 0.56
N VAL A 102 -5.18 4.13 1.00
CA VAL A 102 -4.41 4.42 2.21
C VAL A 102 -3.59 5.70 2.04
N ARG A 103 -2.94 5.90 0.88
CA ARG A 103 -2.19 7.13 0.55
C ARG A 103 -3.09 8.37 0.67
N GLN A 104 -4.25 8.37 0.01
CA GLN A 104 -5.21 9.48 0.05
C GLN A 104 -5.69 9.78 1.48
N LYS A 105 -5.87 8.75 2.32
CA LYS A 105 -6.24 8.93 3.73
C LYS A 105 -5.10 9.57 4.52
N LEU A 106 -3.86 9.15 4.31
CA LEU A 106 -2.68 9.72 4.97
C LEU A 106 -2.45 11.17 4.56
N GLU A 107 -2.64 11.52 3.28
CA GLU A 107 -2.60 12.91 2.81
C GLU A 107 -3.61 13.79 3.56
N LYS A 108 -4.86 13.32 3.73
CA LYS A 108 -5.89 14.02 4.52
C LYS A 108 -5.51 14.20 5.99
N VAL A 109 -4.91 13.17 6.60
CA VAL A 109 -4.41 13.26 7.98
C VAL A 109 -3.26 14.27 8.07
N GLY A 110 -2.33 14.25 7.12
CA GLY A 110 -1.22 15.22 7.02
C GLY A 110 -1.72 16.66 6.93
N HIS A 111 -2.69 16.94 6.06
CA HIS A 111 -3.31 18.27 5.96
C HIS A 111 -3.94 18.72 7.28
N ARG A 112 -4.69 17.84 7.95
CA ARG A 112 -5.28 18.17 9.26
C ARG A 112 -4.23 18.44 10.33
N LEU A 113 -3.11 17.70 10.32
CA LEU A 113 -2.00 17.94 11.25
C LEU A 113 -1.33 19.29 10.98
N ILE A 114 -1.21 19.69 9.70
CA ILE A 114 -0.74 21.04 9.33
C ILE A 114 -1.73 22.10 9.84
N ASP A 115 -3.04 21.94 9.60
CA ASP A 115 -4.06 22.88 10.07
C ASP A 115 -4.04 23.04 11.60
N VAL A 116 -3.89 21.93 12.32
CA VAL A 116 -3.78 21.94 13.78
C VAL A 116 -2.46 22.59 14.23
N SER A 117 -1.35 22.31 13.55
CA SER A 117 -0.06 22.96 13.80
C SER A 117 -0.13 24.47 13.57
N GLU A 118 -0.75 24.92 12.48
CA GLU A 118 -0.97 26.33 12.17
C GLU A 118 -1.91 26.99 13.18
N TYR A 119 -2.99 26.32 13.57
CA TYR A 119 -3.89 26.79 14.62
C TYR A 119 -3.15 26.94 15.95
N ILE A 120 -2.34 25.94 16.32
CA ILE A 120 -1.48 25.99 17.49
C ILE A 120 -0.52 27.17 17.37
N LEU A 121 0.28 27.28 16.30
CA LEU A 121 1.22 28.39 16.12
C LEU A 121 0.54 29.76 16.15
N LYS A 122 -0.67 29.89 15.60
CA LYS A 122 -1.43 31.14 15.57
C LYS A 122 -2.02 31.52 16.93
N ASN A 123 -2.41 30.55 17.77
CA ASN A 123 -3.06 30.79 19.06
C ASN A 123 -2.12 30.62 20.27
N LEU A 124 -1.03 29.87 20.10
CA LEU A 124 0.08 29.70 21.03
C LEU A 124 1.28 30.57 20.65
N GLN A 125 1.16 31.51 19.69
CA GLN A 125 1.99 32.72 19.71
C GLN A 125 1.71 33.41 21.06
N PRO A 126 2.57 33.30 22.07
CA PRO A 126 2.46 34.17 23.23
C PRO A 126 2.87 35.54 22.68
N MET A 127 2.35 36.67 23.16
CA MET A 127 2.87 37.23 24.41
C MET A 127 4.40 37.03 24.57
N ALA A 128 5.17 37.19 23.47
CA ALA A 128 6.61 37.00 23.36
C ALA A 128 7.41 38.08 24.13
N GLN A 129 6.89 38.51 25.27
CA GLN A 129 7.57 39.36 26.23
C GLN A 129 7.90 38.65 27.55
N GLU A 130 7.39 37.45 27.84
CA GLU A 130 7.60 36.87 29.20
C GLU A 130 8.28 35.50 29.33
N THR A 131 8.52 34.73 28.27
CA THR A 131 9.13 33.38 28.42
C THR A 131 10.46 33.22 27.69
N ILE A 132 11.49 33.92 28.15
CA ILE A 132 12.89 33.71 27.73
C ILE A 132 13.53 32.48 28.42
N PHE A 133 12.88 31.84 29.40
CA PHE A 133 13.58 30.89 30.29
C PHE A 133 13.08 29.44 30.37
N SER A 134 12.15 28.97 29.53
CA SER A 134 11.72 27.57 29.65
C SER A 134 11.25 26.96 28.35
N ALA A 135 12.05 26.05 27.78
CA ALA A 135 11.62 24.70 27.44
C ALA A 135 12.75 23.94 26.70
N SER A 136 13.43 23.03 27.41
CA SER A 136 14.23 21.95 26.82
C SER A 136 13.31 20.81 26.37
N ALA A 137 12.41 21.04 25.43
CA ALA A 137 11.40 20.03 25.02
C ALA A 137 11.94 19.01 24.00
N GLY A 138 13.09 19.25 23.37
CA GLY A 138 13.60 18.42 22.26
C GLY A 138 14.43 17.20 22.64
N ARG A 139 14.73 16.98 23.93
CA ARG A 139 15.60 15.87 24.37
C ARG A 139 14.86 14.60 24.77
N ASP A 140 13.54 14.69 25.03
CA ASP A 140 12.75 13.63 25.67
C ASP A 140 12.16 12.59 24.69
N ILE A 141 12.28 12.82 23.38
CA ILE A 141 11.74 11.90 22.35
C ILE A 141 12.74 10.77 22.00
N LEU A 142 14.04 11.03 22.12
CA LEU A 142 15.08 10.07 21.75
C LEU A 142 15.27 8.94 22.78
N ASP A 143 14.80 9.14 24.02
CA ASP A 143 14.98 8.19 25.12
C ASP A 143 13.71 7.36 25.45
N ARG A 144 12.60 7.56 24.73
CA ARG A 144 11.36 6.79 24.96
C ARG A 144 11.40 5.43 24.26
N LYS A 145 11.23 4.35 25.03
CA LYS A 145 10.97 3.01 24.49
C LYS A 145 9.68 3.02 23.66
N ALA A 146 9.72 2.37 22.49
CA ALA A 146 8.59 2.25 21.59
C ALA A 146 7.34 1.73 22.35
N GLN A 147 6.22 2.42 22.19
CA GLN A 147 4.94 1.95 22.72
C GLN A 147 4.54 0.63 22.02
N GLU A 148 4.17 -0.36 22.82
CA GLU A 148 3.67 -1.64 22.34
C GLU A 148 2.39 -1.41 21.51
N ALA A 149 2.27 -2.17 20.41
CA ALA A 149 1.16 -2.04 19.47
C ALA A 149 -0.19 -2.24 20.16
N ASP A 150 -1.11 -1.31 19.93
CA ASP A 150 -2.44 -1.31 20.53
C ASP A 150 -3.29 -2.45 19.93
N ILE A 151 -3.37 -3.58 20.62
CA ILE A 151 -4.23 -4.72 20.26
C ILE A 151 -5.60 -4.48 20.89
N VAL A 152 -6.38 -3.52 20.37
CA VAL A 152 -7.80 -3.41 20.74
C VAL A 152 -8.62 -3.08 19.50
N LYS A 153 -8.95 -4.13 18.73
CA LYS A 153 -9.96 -4.11 17.67
C LYS A 153 -11.22 -4.87 18.11
N PRO A 154 -12.02 -4.32 19.04
CA PRO A 154 -13.48 -4.60 19.02
C PRO A 154 -14.39 -3.40 19.39
N GLU A 155 -13.88 -2.24 19.78
CA GLU A 155 -14.71 -1.15 20.35
C GLU A 155 -15.45 -0.30 19.30
N ALA A 156 -14.94 -0.21 18.07
CA ALA A 156 -15.55 0.62 17.03
C ALA A 156 -16.94 0.12 16.61
N ASP A 157 -17.13 -1.21 16.51
CA ASP A 157 -18.40 -1.80 16.09
C ASP A 157 -19.48 -1.67 17.18
N ALA A 158 -19.08 -1.69 18.46
CA ALA A 158 -19.99 -1.48 19.59
C ALA A 158 -20.52 -0.03 19.61
N ILE A 159 -19.67 0.95 19.34
CA ILE A 159 -20.05 2.37 19.30
C ILE A 159 -21.01 2.64 18.12
N ILE A 160 -20.76 2.01 16.96
CA ILE A 160 -21.63 2.11 15.79
C ILE A 160 -23.01 1.49 16.07
N ALA A 161 -23.04 0.32 16.72
CA ALA A 161 -24.29 -0.33 17.09
C ALA A 161 -25.12 0.51 18.08
N GLU A 162 -24.48 1.12 19.07
CA GLU A 162 -25.15 2.01 20.03
C GLU A 162 -25.74 3.24 19.33
N PHE A 163 -25.01 3.84 18.39
CA PHE A 163 -25.47 5.01 17.64
C PHE A 163 -26.74 4.70 16.80
N PHE A 164 -26.77 3.58 16.10
CA PHE A 164 -27.94 3.18 15.31
C PHE A 164 -29.16 2.79 16.17
N SER A 165 -28.93 2.25 17.36
CA SER A 165 -30.02 1.92 18.30
C SER A 165 -30.75 3.18 18.79
N LYS A 166 -30.00 4.23 19.14
CA LYS A 166 -30.54 5.53 19.58
C LYS A 166 -31.31 6.25 18.46
N LEU A 167 -30.86 6.12 17.22
CA LEU A 167 -31.52 6.67 16.03
C LEU A 167 -32.85 5.97 15.67
N ARG A 168 -33.02 4.70 16.03
CA ARG A 168 -34.30 3.99 15.86
C ARG A 168 -35.29 4.33 16.98
N ALA A 169 -34.80 4.48 18.21
CA ALA A 169 -35.64 4.84 19.35
C ALA A 169 -36.26 6.25 19.22
N SER A 170 -35.55 7.19 18.59
CA SER A 170 -36.05 8.57 18.36
C SER A 170 -37.06 8.70 17.22
N LYS A 171 -37.31 7.62 16.45
CA LYS A 171 -38.28 7.60 15.33
C LYS A 171 -39.63 6.97 15.68
N GLN A 172 -39.80 6.43 16.89
CA GLN A 172 -41.05 5.82 17.37
C GLN A 172 -41.71 6.61 18.53
N GLY A 173 -41.28 7.84 18.77
CA GLY A 173 -41.91 8.79 19.69
C GLY A 173 -42.72 9.84 18.96
#